data_AF-A0A1X1ZNP6-F1
#
_entry.id   AF-A0A1X1ZNP6-F1
#
_cell.length_a   1.000
_cell.length_b   1.000
_cell.length_c   1.000
_cell.angle_alpha   90.00
_cell.angle_beta   90.00
_cell.angle_gamma   90.00
#
_symmetry.space_group_name_H-M   'P 1'
#
loop_
_entity.id
_entity.type
_entity.pdbx_description
1 polymer ?
#
loop_
_entity_poly.entity_id
_entity_poly.type
_entity_poly.pdbx_seq_one_letter_code
_entity_poly.pdbx_strand_id
1 'polypeptide(L)'
;MSATFAVRLNRLFDVVYPPGRGPHTSAEVIAALKAEGVTMSAPYLSQLRSGNRTNPSTATMNALANFFRIKPAFFTDDEYYAKLDAELSWLESVRDAGVRRIATQVVGLSPEAQEDILAHIDELRRKEHLSA
;
A
#
# COMPACT_ATOMS: atom_id res chain seq x y z
N MET A 1 6.11 -18.19 -0.34
CA MET A 1 4.94 -18.30 0.58
C MET A 1 4.01 -17.14 0.26
N SER A 2 2.70 -17.40 0.23
CA SER A 2 1.69 -16.34 0.07
C SER A 2 1.68 -15.41 1.29
N ALA A 3 1.48 -14.10 1.07
CA ALA A 3 1.39 -13.12 2.14
C ALA A 3 0.12 -13.37 2.99
N THR A 4 0.26 -13.34 4.32
CA THR A 4 -0.85 -13.57 5.26
C THR A 4 -1.88 -12.44 5.18
N PHE A 5 -3.12 -12.71 5.61
CA PHE A 5 -4.17 -11.69 5.67
C PHE A 5 -3.73 -10.44 6.45
N ALA A 6 -3.03 -10.63 7.57
CA ALA A 6 -2.52 -9.52 8.38
C ALA A 6 -1.51 -8.65 7.61
N VAL A 7 -0.59 -9.27 6.87
CA VAL A 7 0.37 -8.56 6.02
C VAL A 7 -0.35 -7.75 4.96
N ARG A 8 -1.28 -8.37 4.23
CA ARG A 8 -2.07 -7.70 3.19
C ARG A 8 -2.91 -6.55 3.77
N LEU A 9 -3.56 -6.76 4.91
CA LEU A 9 -4.37 -5.73 5.54
C LEU A 9 -3.52 -4.54 5.99
N ASN A 10 -2.40 -4.79 6.67
CA ASN A 10 -1.51 -3.72 7.11
C ASN A 10 -0.93 -2.96 5.91
N ARG A 11 -0.62 -3.65 4.81
CA ARG A 11 -0.19 -2.99 3.57
C ARG A 11 -1.16 -1.89 3.14
N LEU A 12 -2.47 -2.16 3.17
CA LEU A 12 -3.49 -1.16 2.82
C LEU A 12 -3.53 0.02 3.78
N PHE A 13 -3.37 -0.21 5.08
CA PHE A 13 -3.27 0.88 6.06
C PHE A 13 -2.08 1.80 5.74
N ASP A 14 -0.95 1.21 5.36
CA ASP A 14 0.31 1.92 5.15
C ASP A 14 0.36 2.71 3.83
N VAL A 15 -0.44 2.32 2.83
CA VAL A 15 -0.35 2.90 1.47
C VAL A 15 -1.64 3.55 0.97
N VAL A 16 -2.80 3.09 1.41
CA VAL A 16 -4.10 3.59 0.92
C VAL A 16 -4.68 4.57 1.93
N TYR A 17 -4.36 5.85 1.75
CA TYR A 17 -4.93 6.96 2.52
C TYR A 17 -5.02 8.24 1.69
N PRO A 18 -5.89 9.21 2.05
CA PRO A 18 -6.07 10.45 1.31
C PRO A 18 -4.80 11.31 1.27
N PRO A 19 -4.59 12.09 0.18
CA PRO A 19 -3.45 13.01 0.11
C PRO A 19 -3.55 14.09 1.19
N GLY A 20 -2.39 14.55 1.68
CA GLY A 20 -2.30 15.63 2.68
C GLY A 20 -2.55 15.20 4.13
N ARG A 21 -2.72 13.90 4.39
CA ARG A 21 -2.78 13.32 5.75
C ARG A 21 -2.04 11.97 5.79
N GLY A 22 -1.87 11.45 7.00
CA GLY A 22 -1.25 10.14 7.22
C GLY A 22 -2.21 8.94 7.04
N PRO A 23 -1.68 7.73 7.27
CA PRO A 23 -2.43 6.47 7.31
C PRO A 23 -3.74 6.52 8.10
N HIS A 24 -4.69 5.68 7.69
CA HIS A 24 -5.90 5.48 8.48
C HIS A 24 -5.62 4.87 9.85
N THR A 25 -6.40 5.25 10.85
CA THR A 25 -6.36 4.54 12.15
C THR A 25 -7.39 3.41 12.17
N SER A 26 -7.17 2.38 12.99
CA SER A 26 -8.17 1.31 13.18
C SER A 26 -9.53 1.87 13.63
N ALA A 27 -9.53 2.94 14.44
CA ALA A 27 -10.75 3.59 14.90
C ALA A 27 -11.53 4.28 13.76
N GLU A 28 -10.83 4.92 12.83
CA GLU A 28 -11.45 5.51 11.64
C GLU A 28 -12.10 4.46 10.75
N VAL A 29 -11.42 3.32 10.51
CA VAL A 29 -11.97 2.22 9.71
C VAL A 29 -13.25 1.69 10.36
N ILE A 30 -13.23 1.44 11.67
CA ILE A 30 -14.40 0.94 12.40
C ILE A 30 -15.57 1.94 12.33
N ALA A 31 -15.28 3.24 12.49
CA ALA A 31 -16.31 4.28 12.41
C ALA A 31 -16.94 4.34 11.01
N ALA A 32 -16.13 4.25 9.96
CA ALA A 32 -16.62 4.24 8.58
C ALA A 32 -17.46 3.00 8.27
N LEU A 33 -16.98 1.81 8.66
CA LEU A 33 -17.74 0.56 8.50
C LEU A 33 -19.09 0.64 9.23
N LYS A 34 -19.11 1.20 10.45
CA LYS A 34 -20.35 1.38 11.21
C LYS A 34 -21.33 2.33 10.51
N ALA A 35 -20.84 3.39 9.87
CA ALA A 35 -21.68 4.31 9.10
C ALA A 35 -22.34 3.63 7.88
N GLU A 36 -21.72 2.59 7.33
CA GLU A 36 -22.25 1.75 6.25
C GLU A 36 -23.07 0.55 6.76
N GLY A 37 -23.36 0.49 8.07
CA GLY A 37 -24.15 -0.59 8.68
C GLY A 37 -23.36 -1.86 8.99
N VAL A 38 -22.03 -1.88 8.79
CA VAL A 38 -21.17 -3.02 9.12
C VAL A 38 -20.59 -2.85 10.52
N THR A 39 -20.95 -3.75 11.43
CA THR A 39 -20.43 -3.71 12.80
C THR A 39 -19.16 -4.54 12.93
N MET A 40 -18.07 -3.91 13.36
CA MET A 40 -16.80 -4.55 13.66
C MET A 40 -16.26 -4.03 15.00
N SER A 41 -15.82 -4.92 15.89
CA SER A 41 -15.24 -4.50 17.18
C SER A 41 -13.76 -4.13 17.03
N ALA A 42 -13.32 -3.15 17.81
CA ALA A 42 -11.91 -2.72 17.82
C ALA A 42 -10.93 -3.84 18.19
N PRO A 43 -11.20 -4.68 19.22
CA PRO A 43 -10.33 -5.82 19.53
C PRO A 43 -10.22 -6.81 18.37
N TYR A 44 -11.31 -7.05 17.64
CA TYR A 44 -11.29 -7.97 16.51
C TYR A 44 -10.44 -7.44 15.36
N LEU A 45 -10.58 -6.17 14.97
CA LEU A 45 -9.71 -5.56 13.96
C LEU A 45 -8.24 -5.57 14.39
N SER A 46 -7.96 -5.28 15.65
CA SER A 46 -6.59 -5.36 16.19
C SER A 46 -6.01 -6.78 16.09
N GLN A 47 -6.81 -7.81 16.40
CA GLN A 47 -6.38 -9.21 16.29
C GLN A 47 -6.16 -9.64 14.83
N LEU A 48 -6.95 -9.12 13.89
CA LEU A 48 -6.73 -9.34 12.46
C LEU A 48 -5.41 -8.72 12.00
N ARG A 49 -5.14 -7.46 12.40
CA ARG A 49 -3.91 -6.75 12.05
C ARG A 49 -2.65 -7.35 12.66
N SER A 50 -2.75 -7.93 13.86
CA SER A 50 -1.62 -8.60 14.50
C SER A 50 -1.43 -10.06 14.06
N GLY A 51 -2.39 -10.63 13.30
CA GLY A 51 -2.37 -12.04 12.93
C GLY A 51 -2.81 -13.01 14.04
N ASN A 52 -3.25 -12.51 15.21
CA ASN A 52 -3.85 -13.36 16.25
C ASN A 52 -5.16 -14.00 15.79
N ARG A 53 -5.87 -13.32 14.87
CA ARG A 53 -6.95 -13.88 14.07
C ARG A 53 -6.54 -13.80 12.60
N THR A 54 -6.56 -14.91 11.90
CA THR A 54 -6.05 -15.00 10.52
C THR A 54 -7.11 -15.27 9.49
N ASN A 55 -8.27 -15.81 9.89
CA ASN A 55 -9.34 -16.23 8.98
C ASN A 55 -10.62 -15.40 9.21
N PRO A 56 -10.68 -14.16 8.69
CA PRO A 56 -11.91 -13.35 8.73
C PRO A 56 -13.00 -13.94 7.83
N SER A 57 -14.26 -13.60 8.12
CA SER A 57 -15.37 -13.96 7.22
C SER A 57 -15.26 -13.25 5.87
N THR A 58 -15.87 -13.80 4.82
CA THR A 58 -15.98 -13.13 3.51
C THR A 58 -16.64 -11.75 3.62
N ALA A 59 -17.65 -11.60 4.48
CA ALA A 59 -18.29 -10.31 4.74
C ALA A 59 -17.31 -9.29 5.32
N THR A 60 -16.48 -9.72 6.29
CA THR A 60 -15.40 -8.90 6.87
C THR A 60 -14.38 -8.47 5.82
N MET A 61 -13.93 -9.41 4.97
CA MET A 61 -12.97 -9.10 3.90
C MET A 61 -13.54 -8.11 2.91
N ASN A 62 -14.79 -8.30 2.49
CA ASN A 62 -15.48 -7.39 1.56
C ASN A 62 -15.64 -5.99 2.16
N ALA A 63 -16.04 -5.89 3.43
CA ALA A 63 -16.20 -4.61 4.11
C ALA A 63 -14.87 -3.84 4.18
N LEU A 64 -13.77 -4.51 4.55
CA LEU A 64 -12.44 -3.90 4.58
C LEU A 64 -11.96 -3.49 3.18
N ALA A 65 -12.16 -4.34 2.17
CA ALA A 65 -11.80 -4.03 0.79
C ALA A 65 -12.58 -2.82 0.25
N ASN A 66 -13.88 -2.74 0.54
CA ASN A 66 -14.74 -1.62 0.16
C ASN A 66 -14.28 -0.30 0.82
N PHE A 67 -13.94 -0.33 2.11
CA PHE A 67 -13.40 0.83 2.81
C PHE A 67 -12.16 1.40 2.10
N PHE A 68 -11.21 0.52 1.73
CA PHE A 68 -10.00 0.90 0.97
C PHE A 68 -10.24 1.07 -0.54
N ARG A 69 -11.49 0.88 -1.01
CA ARG A 69 -11.90 0.98 -2.42
C ARG A 69 -11.12 0.07 -3.37
N ILE A 70 -10.82 -1.14 -2.94
CA ILE A 70 -10.14 -2.18 -3.75
C ILE A 70 -11.03 -3.42 -3.89
N LYS A 71 -10.66 -4.33 -4.79
CA LYS A 71 -11.37 -5.62 -4.92
C LYS A 71 -11.01 -6.55 -3.76
N PRO A 72 -11.97 -7.32 -3.19
CA PRO A 72 -11.70 -8.30 -2.13
C PRO A 72 -10.71 -9.40 -2.53
N ALA A 73 -10.57 -9.64 -3.84
CA ALA A 73 -9.56 -10.54 -4.40
C ALA A 73 -8.14 -10.22 -3.89
N PHE A 74 -7.86 -8.98 -3.48
CA PHE A 74 -6.58 -8.62 -2.86
C PHE A 74 -6.23 -9.50 -1.65
N PHE A 75 -7.22 -9.99 -0.91
CA PHE A 75 -6.99 -10.85 0.25
C PHE A 75 -6.89 -12.34 -0.07
N THR A 76 -7.37 -12.77 -1.24
CA THR A 76 -7.58 -14.20 -1.56
C THR A 76 -6.82 -14.69 -2.79
N ASP A 77 -6.43 -13.79 -3.68
CA ASP A 77 -5.75 -14.07 -4.94
C ASP A 77 -4.32 -13.52 -4.86
N ASP A 78 -3.33 -14.40 -4.99
CA ASP A 78 -1.90 -14.08 -4.89
C ASP A 78 -1.41 -13.28 -6.10
N GLU A 79 -1.93 -13.56 -7.29
CA GLU A 79 -1.54 -12.87 -8.52
C GLU A 79 -2.09 -11.45 -8.51
N TYR A 80 -3.36 -11.30 -8.15
CA TYR A 80 -3.97 -9.98 -7.99
C TYR A 80 -3.30 -9.17 -6.88
N TYR A 81 -2.92 -9.81 -5.76
CA TYR A 81 -2.14 -9.17 -4.71
C TYR A 81 -0.80 -8.66 -5.22
N ALA A 82 0.00 -9.51 -5.89
CA ALA A 82 1.32 -9.13 -6.38
C ALA A 82 1.26 -7.96 -7.37
N LYS A 83 0.27 -7.97 -8.27
CA LYS A 83 0.05 -6.86 -9.21
C LYS A 83 -0.29 -5.56 -8.50
N LEU A 84 -1.27 -5.58 -7.59
CA LEU A 84 -1.70 -4.36 -6.91
C LEU A 84 -0.63 -3.85 -5.94
N ASP A 85 0.11 -4.74 -5.27
CA ASP A 85 1.21 -4.36 -4.38
C ASP A 85 2.34 -3.63 -5.11
N ALA A 86 2.65 -4.01 -6.35
CA ALA A 86 3.58 -3.27 -7.21
C ALA A 86 3.07 -1.85 -7.52
N GLU A 87 1.78 -1.70 -7.84
CA GLU A 87 1.15 -0.38 -8.08
C GLU A 87 1.14 0.49 -6.81
N LEU A 88 0.86 -0.10 -5.64
CA LEU A 88 0.87 0.59 -4.35
C LEU A 88 2.29 1.02 -3.95
N SER A 89 3.29 0.20 -4.23
CA SER A 89 4.71 0.54 -3.99
C SER A 89 5.16 1.74 -4.83
N TRP A 90 4.66 1.84 -6.07
CA TRP A 90 4.88 3.02 -6.90
C TRP A 90 4.18 4.27 -6.34
N LEU A 91 2.95 4.15 -5.82
CA LEU A 91 2.26 5.27 -5.18
C LEU A 91 3.01 5.79 -3.93
N GLU A 92 3.64 4.92 -3.16
CA GLU A 92 4.50 5.32 -2.04
C GLU A 92 5.74 6.10 -2.51
N SER A 93 6.43 5.63 -3.55
CA SER A 93 7.61 6.34 -4.06
C SER A 93 7.26 7.72 -4.58
N VAL A 94 6.10 7.87 -5.21
CA VAL A 94 5.59 9.18 -5.66
C VAL A 94 5.17 10.06 -4.47
N ARG A 95 4.96 9.56 -3.25
CA ARG A 95 4.67 10.44 -2.09
C ARG A 95 5.92 11.07 -1.47
N ASP A 96 7.10 10.51 -1.71
CA ASP A 96 8.35 11.08 -1.25
C ASP A 96 8.60 12.44 -1.94
N ALA A 97 8.80 13.49 -1.14
CA ALA A 97 8.97 14.85 -1.65
C ALA A 97 10.27 14.99 -2.49
N GLY A 98 11.31 14.24 -2.16
CA GLY A 98 12.55 14.15 -2.93
C GLY A 98 12.33 13.49 -4.28
N VAL A 99 11.65 12.34 -4.31
CA VAL A 99 11.31 11.62 -5.55
C VAL A 99 10.41 12.46 -6.45
N ARG A 100 9.38 13.14 -5.91
CA ARG A 100 8.54 14.08 -6.70
C ARG A 100 9.35 15.18 -7.34
N ARG A 101 10.30 15.76 -6.59
CA ARG A 101 11.14 16.84 -7.10
C ARG A 101 12.02 16.34 -8.24
N ILE A 102 12.65 15.18 -8.09
CA ILE A 102 13.45 14.55 -9.15
C ILE A 102 12.58 14.30 -10.39
N ALA A 103 11.43 13.63 -10.23
CA ALA A 103 10.52 13.35 -11.35
C ALA A 103 10.12 14.64 -12.09
N THR A 104 9.80 15.72 -11.36
CA THR A 104 9.44 17.02 -11.96
C THR A 104 10.60 17.65 -12.74
N GLN A 105 11.85 17.49 -12.28
CA GLN A 105 13.02 18.04 -12.98
C GLN A 105 13.40 17.22 -14.22
N VAL A 106 13.10 15.92 -14.23
CA VAL A 106 13.40 15.02 -15.36
C VAL A 106 12.43 15.23 -16.53
N VAL A 107 11.20 15.67 -16.25
CA VAL A 107 10.21 15.99 -17.29
C VAL A 107 10.74 17.10 -18.22
N GLY A 108 10.87 16.79 -19.51
CA GLY A 108 11.34 17.73 -20.54
C GLY A 108 12.80 17.57 -20.93
N LEU A 109 13.57 16.71 -20.24
CA LEU A 109 14.90 16.30 -20.69
C LEU A 109 14.82 15.40 -21.94
N SER A 110 15.89 15.38 -22.74
CA SER A 110 16.00 14.45 -23.87
C SER A 110 16.14 13.01 -23.37
N PRO A 111 15.83 12.00 -24.21
CA PRO A 111 15.99 10.60 -23.84
C PRO A 111 17.41 10.25 -23.37
N GLU A 112 18.44 10.82 -24.00
CA GLU A 112 19.84 10.58 -23.64
C GLU A 112 20.15 11.13 -22.24
N ALA A 113 19.69 12.35 -21.93
CA ALA A 113 19.87 12.93 -20.60
C ALA A 113 19.08 12.17 -19.51
N GLN A 114 17.94 11.59 -19.86
CA GLN A 114 17.20 10.70 -18.95
C GLN A 114 18.00 9.42 -18.65
N GLU A 115 18.66 8.85 -19.66
CA GLU A 115 19.49 7.65 -19.52
C GLU A 115 20.74 7.90 -18.68
N ASP A 116 21.39 9.07 -18.83
CA ASP A 116 22.51 9.47 -17.97
C ASP A 116 22.09 9.59 -16.49
N ILE A 117 20.91 10.15 -16.21
CA ILE A 117 20.36 10.24 -14.85
C ILE A 117 20.10 8.85 -14.28
N LEU A 118 19.51 7.94 -15.07
CA LEU A 118 19.28 6.56 -14.66
C LEU A 118 20.59 5.84 -14.31
N ALA A 119 21.64 6.00 -15.13
CA ALA A 119 22.95 5.41 -14.87
C ALA A 119 23.58 5.93 -13.57
N HIS A 120 23.41 7.23 -13.27
CA HIS A 120 23.89 7.81 -12.02
C HIS A 120 23.09 7.31 -10.80
N ILE A 121 21.78 7.14 -10.92
CA ILE A 121 20.94 6.53 -9.88
C ILE A 121 21.43 5.10 -9.58
N ASP A 122 21.72 4.30 -10.60
CA ASP A 122 22.22 2.93 -10.42
C ASP A 122 23.60 2.89 -9.73
N GLU A 123 24.47 3.86 -10.02
CA GLU A 123 25.73 4.03 -9.31
C GLU A 123 25.52 4.31 -7.81
N LEU A 124 24.61 5.23 -7.47
CA LEU A 124 24.27 5.56 -6.08
C LEU A 124 23.68 4.35 -5.35
N ARG A 125 22.75 3.63 -5.99
CA ARG A 125 22.15 2.41 -5.42
C ARG A 125 23.21 1.35 -5.07
N ARG A 126 24.22 1.18 -5.92
CA ARG A 126 25.36 0.28 -5.64
C ARG A 126 26.19 0.77 -4.46
N LYS A 127 26.50 2.08 -4.40
CA LYS A 127 27.25 2.69 -3.29
C LYS A 127 26.54 2.56 -1.95
N GLU A 128 25.21 2.59 -1.93
CA GLU A 128 24.39 2.44 -0.73
C GLU A 128 24.02 0.98 -0.42
N HIS A 129 24.54 0.01 -1.19
CA HIS A 129 24.21 -1.43 -1.03
C HIS A 129 22.71 -1.74 -1.17
N LEU A 130 21.99 -0.96 -1.98
CA LEU A 130 20.55 -1.12 -2.26
C LEU A 130 20.27 -1.95 -3.52
N SER A 131 21.31 -2.37 -4.22
CA SER A 131 21.26 -3.30 -5.35
C SER A 131 21.95 -4.60 -4.95
N ALA A 132 21.23 -5.72 -5.11
CA ALA A 132 21.74 -7.07 -4.87
C ALA A 132 22.87 -7.46 -5.82
#